data_AF-A0A1E3XGM6-F1
#
_entry.id   AF-A0A1E3XGM6-F1
#
_cell.length_a   1.000
_cell.length_b   1.000
_cell.length_c   1.000
_cell.angle_alpha   90.00
_cell.angle_beta   90.00
_cell.angle_gamma   90.00
#
_symmetry.space_group_name_H-M   'P 1'
#
loop_
_entity.id
_entity.type
_entity.pdbx_description
1 polymer ?
#
loop_
_entity_poly.entity_id
_entity_poly.type
_entity_poly.pdbx_seq_one_letter_code
_entity_poly.pdbx_strand_id
1 'polypeptide(L)' 'MDRKTKGLGCRAGGKHGRHPRKANEIMLFLPDEKVLDFIEQTLDWYKKNGKRGERIGTTIDRVGLEKYGEEVARPFITD' A
#
# COMPACT_ATOMS: atom_id res chain seq x y z
N MET A 1 -2.24 12.63 -30.82
CA MET A 1 -1.28 11.79 -30.07
C MET A 1 -2.07 11.04 -29.02
N ASP A 2 -2.15 9.72 -29.15
CA ASP A 2 -2.80 8.83 -28.20
C ASP A 2 -2.01 8.85 -26.88
N ARG A 3 -2.47 9.61 -25.86
CA ARG A 3 -1.82 9.60 -24.54
C ARG A 3 -2.25 8.30 -23.86
N LYS A 4 -1.48 7.22 -24.04
CA LYS A 4 -1.61 6.04 -23.19
C LYS A 4 -1.43 6.46 -21.74
N THR A 5 -2.47 6.26 -20.93
CA THR A 5 -2.42 6.49 -19.49
C THR A 5 -1.38 5.54 -18.89
N LYS A 6 -0.33 6.09 -18.29
CA LYS A 6 0.69 5.30 -17.58
C LYS A 6 0.30 5.18 -16.11
N GLY A 7 0.61 4.03 -15.54
CA GLY A 7 0.35 3.75 -14.13
C GLY A 7 1.05 2.48 -13.68
N LEU A 8 0.96 2.22 -12.38
CA LEU A 8 1.70 1.19 -11.68
C LEU A 8 0.75 0.28 -10.89
N GLY A 9 1.09 -1.00 -10.78
CA GLY A 9 0.46 -1.91 -9.82
C GLY A 9 1.12 -1.73 -8.44
N CYS A 10 0.30 -1.59 -7.40
CA CYS A 10 0.77 -1.34 -6.03
C CYS A 10 0.69 -2.61 -5.18
N ARG A 11 1.81 -2.92 -4.51
CA ARG A 11 1.91 -4.03 -3.56
C ARG A 11 2.57 -3.55 -2.27
N ALA A 12 2.08 -4.02 -1.12
CA ALA A 12 2.59 -3.59 0.19
C ALA A 12 2.86 -4.77 1.13
N GLY A 13 3.76 -4.56 2.10
CA GLY A 13 3.98 -5.50 3.20
C GLY A 13 5.05 -6.58 2.98
N GLY A 14 5.68 -6.67 1.81
CA GLY A 14 6.70 -7.69 1.55
C GLY A 14 7.96 -7.55 2.44
N LYS A 15 8.58 -8.66 2.83
CA LYS A 15 9.91 -8.69 3.47
C LYS A 15 10.68 -9.96 3.17
N HIS A 16 12.02 -9.86 3.17
CA HIS A 16 12.95 -10.98 2.96
C HIS A 16 13.87 -11.20 4.18
N GLY A 17 13.33 -11.03 5.40
CA GLY A 17 14.09 -11.25 6.64
C GLY A 17 13.96 -12.69 7.17
N ARG A 18 14.24 -12.90 8.46
CA ARG A 18 14.09 -14.20 9.17
C ARG A 18 12.77 -14.93 8.91
N HIS A 19 11.69 -14.16 8.75
CA HIS A 19 10.39 -14.67 8.33
C HIS A 19 10.02 -13.95 7.01
N PRO A 20 10.35 -14.53 5.84
CA PRO A 20 9.98 -13.96 4.56
C PRO A 20 8.46 -13.88 4.41
N ARG A 21 7.98 -12.83 3.74
CA ARG A 21 6.55 -12.60 3.51
C ARG A 21 6.35 -11.93 2.15
N LYS A 22 5.48 -12.52 1.33
CA LYS A 22 5.08 -11.94 0.04
C LYS A 22 4.24 -10.68 0.28
N ALA A 23 4.42 -9.65 -0.54
CA ALA A 23 3.58 -8.46 -0.47
C ALA A 23 2.12 -8.78 -0.85
N ASN A 24 1.15 -8.07 -0.28
CA ASN A 24 -0.23 -8.11 -0.76
C ASN A 24 -0.35 -7.25 -2.00
N GLU A 25 -1.19 -7.67 -2.93
CA GLU A 25 -1.66 -6.82 -4.01
C GLU A 25 -2.71 -5.86 -3.45
N ILE A 26 -2.52 -4.57 -3.68
CA ILE A 26 -3.37 -3.51 -3.12
C ILE A 26 -4.19 -2.87 -4.23
N MET A 27 -3.54 -2.51 -5.34
CA MET A 27 -4.18 -1.92 -6.51
C MET A 27 -3.52 -2.47 -7.77
N LEU A 28 -4.34 -2.73 -8.79
CA LEU A 28 -3.83 -3.15 -10.11
C LEU A 28 -3.31 -1.97 -10.93
N PHE A 29 -3.86 -0.77 -10.69
CA PHE A 29 -3.49 0.44 -11.42
C PHE A 29 -3.60 1.66 -10.52
N LEU A 30 -2.49 2.39 -10.41
CA LEU A 30 -2.40 3.71 -9.80
C LEU A 30 -1.78 4.66 -10.85
N PRO A 31 -2.42 5.78 -11.20
CA PRO A 31 -1.83 6.77 -12.11
C PRO A 31 -0.45 7.24 -11.61
N ASP A 32 0.51 7.42 -12.52
CA ASP A 32 1.89 7.81 -12.18
C ASP A 32 1.95 9.06 -11.27
N GLU A 33 1.08 10.04 -11.53
CA GLU A 33 0.96 11.29 -10.78
C GLU A 33 0.45 11.11 -9.33
N LYS A 34 -0.13 9.95 -9.00
CA LYS A 34 -0.67 9.62 -7.66
C LYS A 34 0.24 8.72 -6.83
N VAL A 35 1.37 8.30 -7.38
CA VAL A 35 2.29 7.35 -6.71
C VAL A 35 2.85 7.93 -5.41
N LEU A 36 3.27 9.19 -5.43
CA LEU A 36 3.84 9.84 -4.25
C LEU A 36 2.79 10.00 -3.15
N ASP A 37 1.59 10.46 -3.50
CA ASP A 37 0.45 10.58 -2.58
C ASP A 37 0.13 9.23 -1.92
N PHE A 38 0.10 8.14 -2.70
CA PHE A 38 -0.18 6.80 -2.18
C PHE A 38 0.92 6.29 -1.22
N ILE A 39 2.19 6.56 -1.53
CA ILE A 39 3.32 6.21 -0.65
C ILE A 39 3.22 7.00 0.66
N GLU A 40 2.94 8.30 0.60
CA GLU A 40 2.79 9.13 1.80
C GLU A 40 1.65 8.64 2.69
N GLN A 41 0.48 8.37 2.11
CA GLN A 41 -0.67 7.83 2.85
C GLN A 41 -0.37 6.45 3.46
N THR A 42 0.38 5.60 2.75
CA THR A 42 0.86 4.31 3.27
C THR A 42 1.77 4.50 4.48
N LEU A 43 2.72 5.45 4.41
CA LEU A 43 3.67 5.72 5.49
C LEU A 43 2.96 6.28 6.72
N ASP A 44 2.01 7.20 6.55
CA ASP A 44 1.27 7.80 7.65
C ASP A 44 0.33 6.81 8.32
N TRP A 45 -0.34 5.96 7.54
CA TRP A 45 -1.10 4.84 8.07
C TRP A 45 -0.21 3.91 8.91
N TYR A 46 0.99 3.59 8.42
CA TYR A 46 1.92 2.74 9.13
C TYR A 46 2.47 3.39 10.41
N LYS A 47 2.80 4.68 10.40
CA LYS A 47 3.20 5.43 11.61
C LYS A 47 2.10 5.40 12.68
N LYS A 48 0.84 5.56 12.27
CA LYS A 48 -0.33 5.58 13.18
C LYS A 48 -0.67 4.21 13.75
N ASN A 49 -0.59 3.16 12.93
CA ASN A 49 -1.10 1.83 13.28
C ASN A 49 0.00 0.84 13.70
N GLY A 50 1.26 1.10 13.33
CA GLY A 50 2.40 0.25 13.61
C GLY A 50 2.82 0.28 15.08
N LYS A 51 3.22 -0.88 15.62
CA LYS A 51 3.82 -0.97 16.95
C LYS A 51 5.34 -1.02 16.85
N ARG A 52 6.04 -0.61 17.92
CA ARG A 52 7.51 -0.65 17.97
C ARG A 52 8.03 -2.05 17.61
N GLY A 53 8.90 -2.12 16.60
CA GLY A 53 9.51 -3.37 16.13
C GLY A 53 8.71 -4.12 15.06
N GLU A 54 7.48 -3.70 14.75
CA GLU A 54 6.77 -4.23 13.59
C GLU A 54 7.41 -3.73 12.29
N ARG A 55 7.16 -4.48 11.21
CA ARG A 55 7.33 -4.00 9.83
C ARG A 55 5.93 -3.83 9.25
N ILE A 56 5.78 -3.00 8.23
CA ILE A 56 4.47 -2.70 7.64
C ILE A 56 3.63 -3.95 7.29
N GLY A 57 4.26 -5.01 6.75
CA GLY A 57 3.56 -6.27 6.49
C GLY A 57 2.95 -6.91 7.75
N THR A 58 3.70 -6.93 8.86
CA THR A 58 3.21 -7.44 10.15
C THR A 58 2.12 -6.55 10.74
N THR A 59 2.22 -5.23 10.55
CA THR A 59 1.15 -4.31 10.94
C THR A 59 -0.12 -4.56 10.13
N ILE A 60 -0.02 -4.77 8.81
CA ILE A 60 -1.15 -5.13 7.95
C ILE A 60 -1.77 -6.47 8.40
N ASP A 61 -0.94 -7.49 8.66
CA ASP A 61 -1.43 -8.81 9.09
C ASP A 61 -2.21 -8.73 10.42
N ARG A 62 -1.80 -7.84 11.35
CA ARG A 62 -2.45 -7.64 12.65
C ARG A 62 -3.68 -6.74 12.58
N VAL A 63 -3.61 -5.64 11.82
CA VAL A 63 -4.65 -4.60 11.77
C VAL A 63 -5.76 -4.97 10.78
N GLY A 64 -5.42 -5.73 9.75
CA GLY A 64 -6.32 -6.16 8.68
C GLY A 64 -5.96 -5.51 7.35
N LEU A 65 -5.85 -6.34 6.30
CA LEU A 65 -5.63 -5.88 4.92
C LEU A 65 -6.81 -5.06 4.41
N GLU A 66 -8.05 -5.41 4.76
CA GLU A 66 -9.25 -4.64 4.39
C GLU A 66 -9.18 -3.23 4.96
N LYS A 67 -8.84 -3.08 6.25
CA LYS A 67 -8.69 -1.77 6.87
C LYS A 67 -7.59 -0.92 6.22
N TYR A 68 -6.47 -1.55 5.84
CA TYR A 68 -5.43 -0.87 5.06
C TYR A 68 -5.96 -0.42 3.69
N GLY A 69 -6.70 -1.30 3.00
CA GLY A 69 -7.35 -0.99 1.73
C GLY A 69 -8.31 0.20 1.83
N GLU A 70 -9.18 0.23 2.83
CA GLU A 70 -10.12 1.33 3.04
C GLU A 70 -9.44 2.65 3.39
N GLU A 71 -8.46 2.64 4.30
CA GLU A 71 -7.82 3.88 4.77
C GLU A 71 -6.74 4.42 3.82
N VAL A 72 -6.16 3.56 2.95
CA VAL A 72 -5.05 3.92 2.06
C VAL A 72 -5.41 3.82 0.59
N ALA A 73 -6.02 2.71 0.14
CA ALA A 73 -6.23 2.47 -1.29
C ALA A 73 -7.55 3.05 -1.82
N ARG A 74 -8.65 2.95 -1.07
CA ARG A 74 -9.98 3.44 -1.46
C ARG A 74 -9.99 4.91 -1.92
N PRO A 75 -9.24 5.84 -1.30
CA PRO A 75 -9.16 7.24 -1.76
C PRO A 75 -8.62 7.42 -3.19
N PHE A 76 -7.93 6.43 -3.75
CA PHE A 76 -7.37 6.45 -5.10
C PHE A 76 -8.18 5.65 -6.12
N ILE A 77 -9.25 5.00 -5.67
CA ILE A 77 -10.21 4.30 -6.52
C ILE A 77 -11.39 5.25 -6.66
N THR A 78 -11.37 6.09 -7.69
CA THR A 78 -12.52 6.94 -8.05
C THR A 78 -13.71 6.06 -8.40
N ASP A 79 -14.90 6.44 -7.95
CA ASP A 79 -16.17 5.90 -8.46
C ASP A 79 -16.42 6.36 -9.91
#